data_AF-A0A9X9A2D0-F1
#
_entry.id   AF-A0A9X9A2D0-F1
#
_cell.length_a   1.000
_cell.length_b   1.000
_cell.length_c   1.000
_cell.angle_alpha   90.00
_cell.angle_beta   90.00
_cell.angle_gamma   90.00
#
_symmetry.space_group_name_H-M   'P 1'
#
loop_
_entity.id
_entity.type
_entity.pdbx_description
1 polymer ?
#
loop_
_entity_poly.entity_id
_entity_poly.type
_entity_poly.pdbx_seq_one_letter_code
_entity_poly.pdbx_strand_id
1 'polypeptide(L)'
;APLDEAVKHANPHHFIVGAQSSLPVDAAGNPWNGSWVYSHGNLISDLLDNVVLESTGVLQKTRIYEMSSNQTFRETLAFLIVRDNAHQNAFAKALETLGVEWGKLFPVPNYDINKYPECRKYVDM
;
A
#
# COMPACT_ATOMS: atom_id res chain seq x y z
N ALA A 1 -32.81 12.54 -14.72
CA ALA A 1 -32.76 11.24 -15.43
C ALA A 1 -31.88 10.25 -14.65
N PRO A 2 -31.97 8.92 -14.88
CA PRO A 2 -31.16 7.92 -14.15
C PRO A 2 -29.63 8.10 -14.25
N LEU A 3 -29.14 8.95 -15.17
CA LEU A 3 -27.72 9.26 -15.36
C LEU A 3 -27.28 10.63 -14.80
N ASP A 4 -28.17 11.40 -14.15
CA ASP A 4 -27.81 12.70 -13.58
C ASP A 4 -26.72 12.58 -12.50
N GLU A 5 -26.64 11.42 -11.85
CA GLU A 5 -25.58 11.08 -10.90
C GLU A 5 -24.24 10.86 -11.59
N ALA A 6 -24.21 10.24 -12.78
CA ALA A 6 -22.97 9.93 -13.49
C ALA A 6 -22.14 11.18 -13.81
N VAL A 7 -22.80 12.33 -14.01
CA VAL A 7 -22.16 13.63 -14.29
C VAL A 7 -21.52 14.25 -13.03
N LYS A 8 -21.89 13.77 -11.84
CA LYS A 8 -21.39 14.26 -10.54
C LYS A 8 -20.26 13.40 -9.97
N HIS A 9 -20.07 12.17 -10.48
CA HIS A 9 -19.13 11.18 -9.94
C HIS A 9 -17.80 11.15 -10.69
N ALA A 10 -16.73 10.78 -9.99
CA ALA A 10 -15.36 10.89 -10.48
C ALA A 10 -15.01 9.95 -11.66
N ASN A 11 -15.70 8.81 -11.82
CA ASN A 11 -15.43 7.86 -12.90
C ASN A 11 -16.69 7.47 -13.70
N PRO A 12 -16.88 8.02 -14.92
CA PRO A 12 -18.06 7.73 -15.75
C PRO A 12 -18.08 6.28 -16.28
N HIS A 13 -16.94 5.57 -16.28
CA HIS A 13 -16.88 4.20 -16.81
C HIS A 13 -17.74 3.23 -15.98
N HIS A 14 -17.96 3.49 -14.69
CA HIS A 14 -18.89 2.71 -13.87
C HIS A 14 -20.31 2.71 -14.44
N PHE A 15 -20.76 3.79 -15.09
CA PHE A 15 -22.11 3.92 -15.64
C PHE A 15 -22.21 3.49 -17.10
N ILE A 16 -21.15 3.73 -17.90
CA ILE A 16 -21.16 3.46 -19.34
C ILE A 16 -20.83 1.99 -19.63
N VAL A 17 -19.76 1.47 -19.02
CA VAL A 17 -19.21 0.13 -19.32
C VAL A 17 -19.53 -0.86 -18.21
N GLY A 18 -19.43 -0.42 -16.95
CA GLY A 18 -19.60 -1.26 -15.77
C GLY A 18 -21.05 -1.51 -15.35
N ALA A 19 -22.06 -0.95 -16.03
CA ALA A 19 -23.47 -1.12 -15.64
C ALA A 19 -23.74 -0.90 -14.13
N GLN A 20 -23.16 0.17 -13.56
CA GLN A 20 -23.17 0.53 -12.13
C GLN A 20 -22.44 -0.47 -11.20
N SER A 21 -21.48 -1.24 -11.71
CA SER A 21 -20.62 -2.14 -10.92
C SER A 21 -19.17 -1.63 -10.81
N SER A 22 -18.38 -2.34 -9.99
CA SER A 22 -16.93 -2.17 -9.95
C SER A 22 -16.27 -2.60 -11.27
N LEU A 23 -15.08 -2.05 -11.51
CA LEU A 23 -14.21 -2.36 -12.65
C LEU A 23 -12.79 -2.67 -12.14
N PRO A 24 -12.00 -3.50 -12.85
CA PRO A 24 -10.61 -3.79 -12.50
C PRO A 24 -9.68 -2.63 -12.94
N VAL A 25 -9.93 -1.45 -12.39
CA VAL A 25 -9.21 -0.21 -12.70
C VAL A 25 -8.77 0.50 -11.42
N ASP A 26 -7.75 1.34 -11.51
CA ASP A 26 -7.37 2.24 -10.43
C ASP A 26 -8.31 3.45 -10.31
N ALA A 27 -8.05 4.34 -9.35
CA ALA A 27 -8.87 5.53 -9.10
C ALA A 27 -8.85 6.56 -10.25
N ALA A 28 -7.89 6.46 -11.18
CA ALA A 28 -7.81 7.29 -12.39
C ALA A 28 -8.43 6.59 -13.62
N GLY A 29 -8.91 5.36 -13.47
CA GLY A 29 -9.51 4.58 -14.54
C GLY A 29 -8.52 3.77 -15.38
N ASN A 30 -7.25 3.66 -14.98
CA ASN A 30 -6.29 2.81 -15.68
C ASN A 30 -6.55 1.34 -15.37
N PRO A 31 -6.58 0.44 -16.39
CA PRO A 31 -6.72 -0.99 -16.16
C PRO A 31 -5.60 -1.56 -15.29
N TRP A 32 -5.93 -2.52 -14.44
CA TRP A 32 -4.92 -3.32 -13.75
C TRP A 32 -3.98 -3.99 -14.76
N ASN A 33 -2.69 -3.99 -14.47
CA ASN A 33 -1.67 -4.51 -15.37
C ASN A 33 -0.79 -5.56 -14.67
N GLY A 34 -0.43 -6.62 -15.41
CA GLY A 34 0.50 -7.65 -14.94
C GLY A 34 1.90 -7.12 -14.63
N SER A 35 2.28 -5.95 -15.13
CA SER A 35 3.53 -5.27 -14.77
C SER A 35 3.61 -4.84 -13.30
N TRP A 36 2.51 -4.92 -12.55
CA TRP A 36 2.48 -4.66 -11.10
C TRP A 36 2.77 -5.92 -10.27
N VAL A 37 3.02 -7.07 -10.91
CA VAL A 37 3.40 -8.33 -10.25
C VAL A 37 4.92 -8.43 -10.20
N TYR A 38 5.46 -8.58 -8.99
CA TYR A 38 6.88 -8.84 -8.76
C TYR A 38 7.09 -10.32 -8.42
N SER A 39 7.94 -10.99 -9.19
CA SER A 39 8.42 -12.33 -8.92
C SER A 39 9.79 -12.50 -9.55
N HIS A 40 10.81 -12.44 -8.72
CA HIS A 40 12.21 -12.41 -9.12
C HIS A 40 12.83 -13.81 -9.15
N GLY A 41 12.13 -14.82 -8.64
CA GLY A 41 12.68 -16.17 -8.46
C GLY A 41 13.69 -16.27 -7.30
N ASN A 42 13.83 -15.19 -6.52
CA ASN A 42 14.59 -15.16 -5.27
C ASN A 42 13.62 -14.90 -4.11
N LEU A 43 13.51 -15.86 -3.21
CA LEU A 43 12.54 -15.81 -2.11
C LEU A 43 12.73 -14.60 -1.18
N ILE A 44 13.97 -14.20 -0.89
CA ILE A 44 14.23 -13.06 0.01
C ILE A 44 13.80 -11.76 -0.68
N SER A 45 14.14 -11.57 -1.95
CA SER A 45 13.71 -10.41 -2.74
C SER A 45 12.19 -10.33 -2.82
N ASP A 46 11.53 -11.44 -3.15
CA ASP A 46 10.06 -11.48 -3.28
C ASP A 46 9.36 -11.21 -1.93
N LEU A 47 9.92 -11.70 -0.82
CA LEU A 47 9.40 -11.38 0.52
C LEU A 47 9.59 -9.91 0.91
N LEU A 48 10.69 -9.27 0.49
CA LEU A 48 10.89 -7.83 0.70
C LEU A 48 9.87 -7.01 -0.12
N ASP A 49 9.62 -7.38 -1.37
CA ASP A 49 8.57 -6.76 -2.19
C ASP A 49 7.19 -6.91 -1.55
N ASN A 50 6.89 -8.08 -0.98
CA ASN A 50 5.64 -8.32 -0.26
C ASN A 50 5.48 -7.42 0.97
N VAL A 51 6.55 -7.18 1.73
CA VAL A 51 6.52 -6.22 2.85
C VAL A 51 6.23 -4.81 2.34
N VAL A 52 6.90 -4.37 1.27
CA VAL A 52 6.67 -3.05 0.65
C VAL A 52 5.23 -2.92 0.13
N LEU A 53 4.71 -3.97 -0.52
CA LEU A 53 3.37 -4.01 -1.06
C LEU A 53 2.32 -3.84 0.04
N GLU A 54 2.46 -4.56 1.16
CA GLU A 54 1.51 -4.45 2.26
C GLU A 54 1.66 -3.11 3.02
N SER A 55 2.88 -2.60 3.21
CA SER A 55 3.08 -1.29 3.86
C SER A 55 2.50 -0.13 3.05
N THR A 56 2.67 -0.15 1.72
CA THR A 56 2.07 0.86 0.83
C THR A 56 0.56 0.67 0.71
N GLY A 57 0.07 -0.57 0.75
CA GLY A 57 -1.34 -0.91 0.83
C GLY A 57 -2.02 -0.29 2.06
N VAL A 58 -1.43 -0.44 3.26
CA VAL A 58 -1.96 0.21 4.48
C VAL A 58 -2.01 1.72 4.34
N LEU A 59 -0.92 2.34 3.86
CA LEU A 59 -0.84 3.79 3.69
C LEU A 59 -1.95 4.32 2.76
N GLN A 60 -2.24 3.62 1.67
CA GLN A 60 -3.29 4.00 0.75
C GLN A 60 -4.67 3.80 1.39
N LYS A 61 -4.91 2.65 2.04
CA LYS A 61 -6.19 2.36 2.72
C LYS A 61 -6.51 3.36 3.83
N THR A 62 -5.52 3.82 4.61
CA THR A 62 -5.73 4.83 5.66
C THR A 62 -6.11 6.19 5.09
N ARG A 63 -5.45 6.64 4.01
CA ARG A 63 -5.85 7.87 3.28
C ARG A 63 -7.26 7.75 2.73
N ILE A 64 -7.59 6.61 2.11
CA ILE A 64 -8.93 6.35 1.56
C ILE A 64 -9.99 6.33 2.66
N TYR A 65 -9.68 5.79 3.84
CA TYR A 65 -10.58 5.81 5.02
C TYR A 65 -10.98 7.24 5.43
N GLU A 66 -10.05 8.19 5.33
CA GLU A 66 -10.29 9.60 5.63
C GLU A 66 -11.15 10.31 4.57
N MET A 67 -11.22 9.77 3.35
CA MET A 67 -11.95 10.38 2.23
C MET A 67 -13.48 10.15 2.25
N SER A 68 -13.98 9.30 3.14
CA SER A 68 -15.42 9.01 3.22
C SER A 68 -15.86 8.76 4.66
N SER A 69 -17.09 9.14 4.98
CA SER A 69 -17.76 8.83 6.26
C SER A 69 -18.72 7.63 6.17
N ASN A 70 -18.84 6.99 5.00
CA ASN A 70 -19.72 5.83 4.83
C ASN A 70 -19.30 4.67 5.74
N GLN A 71 -20.25 4.16 6.54
CA GLN A 71 -19.96 3.16 7.58
C GLN A 71 -19.50 1.83 6.99
N THR A 72 -20.18 1.31 5.98
CA THR A 72 -19.82 0.04 5.31
C THR A 72 -18.43 0.12 4.68
N PHE A 73 -18.11 1.27 4.08
CA PHE A 73 -16.81 1.54 3.49
C PHE A 73 -15.69 1.54 4.54
N ARG A 74 -15.89 2.27 5.65
CA ARG A 74 -14.93 2.33 6.75
C ARG A 74 -14.72 0.99 7.43
N GLU A 75 -15.79 0.21 7.65
CA GLU A 75 -15.71 -1.12 8.24
C GLU A 75 -14.87 -2.07 7.37
N THR A 76 -15.12 -2.04 6.05
CA THR A 76 -14.34 -2.83 5.08
C THR A 76 -12.86 -2.46 5.13
N LEU A 77 -12.54 -1.16 5.12
CA LEU A 77 -11.15 -0.69 5.17
C LEU A 77 -10.49 -1.00 6.51
N ALA A 78 -11.19 -0.87 7.63
CA ALA A 78 -10.67 -1.21 8.95
C ALA A 78 -10.25 -2.67 9.04
N PHE A 79 -11.11 -3.59 8.57
CA PHE A 79 -10.77 -5.01 8.47
C PHE A 79 -9.52 -5.24 7.61
N LEU A 80 -9.46 -4.61 6.43
CA LEU A 80 -8.33 -4.79 5.52
C LEU A 80 -7.02 -4.22 6.08
N ILE A 81 -7.04 -3.06 6.76
CA ILE A 81 -5.86 -2.47 7.40
C ILE A 81 -5.28 -3.40 8.47
N VAL A 82 -6.14 -4.03 9.29
CA VAL A 82 -5.69 -5.03 10.28
C VAL A 82 -5.09 -6.25 9.60
N ARG A 83 -5.68 -6.72 8.50
CA ARG A 83 -5.17 -7.85 7.73
C ARG A 83 -3.82 -7.56 7.10
N ASP A 84 -3.64 -6.38 6.49
CA ASP A 84 -2.35 -5.97 5.92
C ASP A 84 -1.26 -5.91 7.01
N ASN A 85 -1.59 -5.45 8.24
CA ASN A 85 -0.63 -5.50 9.35
C ASN A 85 -0.22 -6.93 9.70
N ALA A 86 -1.19 -7.87 9.73
CA ALA A 86 -0.91 -9.27 9.95
C ALA A 86 -0.02 -9.87 8.84
N HIS A 87 -0.25 -9.49 7.58
CA HIS A 87 0.59 -9.91 6.45
C HIS A 87 2.01 -9.35 6.54
N GLN A 88 2.17 -8.05 6.85
CA GLN A 88 3.48 -7.43 7.08
C GLN A 88 4.28 -8.19 8.14
N ASN A 89 3.64 -8.49 9.27
CA ASN A 89 4.27 -9.24 10.35
C ASN A 89 4.65 -10.66 9.91
N ALA A 90 3.79 -11.33 9.13
CA ALA A 90 4.06 -12.67 8.62
C ALA A 90 5.27 -12.68 7.66
N PHE A 91 5.33 -11.75 6.71
CA PHE A 91 6.44 -11.65 5.76
C PHE A 91 7.73 -11.21 6.43
N ALA A 92 7.68 -10.24 7.35
CA ALA A 92 8.82 -9.84 8.15
C ALA A 92 9.36 -11.01 8.98
N LYS A 93 8.46 -11.80 9.60
CA LYS A 93 8.87 -12.97 10.35
C LYS A 93 9.49 -14.05 9.47
N ALA A 94 8.96 -14.27 8.26
CA ALA A 94 9.54 -15.19 7.29
C ALA A 94 10.96 -14.74 6.90
N LEU A 95 11.19 -13.45 6.65
CA LEU A 95 12.51 -12.90 6.38
C LEU A 95 13.49 -13.14 7.54
N GLU A 96 13.06 -12.94 8.79
CA GLU A 96 13.87 -13.26 9.98
C GLU A 96 14.26 -14.75 10.03
N THR A 97 13.34 -15.68 9.70
CA THR A 97 13.67 -17.12 9.66
C THR A 97 14.68 -17.49 8.57
N LEU A 98 14.79 -16.67 7.53
CA LEU A 98 15.75 -16.83 6.43
C LEU A 98 17.08 -16.10 6.70
N GLY A 99 17.26 -15.54 7.90
CA GLY A 99 18.51 -14.89 8.33
C GLY A 99 18.59 -13.40 8.01
N VAL A 100 17.48 -12.74 7.67
CA VAL A 100 17.46 -11.28 7.53
C VAL A 100 17.55 -10.63 8.91
N GLU A 101 18.65 -9.92 9.15
CA GLU A 101 18.89 -9.13 10.35
C GLU A 101 18.63 -7.66 10.04
N TRP A 102 17.43 -7.16 10.40
CA TRP A 102 17.00 -5.78 10.10
C TRP A 102 18.00 -4.69 10.51
N GLY A 103 18.66 -4.87 11.66
CA GLY A 103 19.67 -3.92 12.16
C GLY A 103 20.94 -3.82 11.30
N LYS A 104 21.22 -4.81 10.45
CA LYS A 104 22.32 -4.78 9.47
C LYS A 104 21.87 -4.21 8.12
N LEU A 105 20.57 -4.23 7.83
CA LEU A 105 20.00 -3.77 6.57
C LEU A 105 19.84 -2.24 6.55
N PHE A 106 19.41 -1.66 7.67
CA PHE A 106 19.16 -0.22 7.75
C PHE A 106 20.41 0.58 8.12
N PRO A 107 20.52 1.83 7.61
CA PRO A 107 19.54 2.53 6.78
C PRO A 107 19.56 2.14 5.28
N VAL A 108 18.37 2.12 4.65
CA VAL A 108 18.19 2.01 3.19
C VAL A 108 17.41 3.24 2.69
N PRO A 109 17.94 4.03 1.74
CA PRO A 109 19.27 3.91 1.15
C PRO A 109 20.37 4.11 2.21
N ASN A 110 21.59 3.68 1.91
CA ASN A 110 22.72 3.87 2.82
C ASN A 110 23.01 5.37 2.96
N TYR A 111 22.49 6.00 4.02
CA TYR A 111 22.72 7.39 4.36
C TYR A 111 23.39 7.48 5.72
N ASP A 112 24.30 8.42 5.86
CA ASP A 112 24.96 8.71 7.12
C ASP A 112 24.36 9.99 7.71
N ILE A 113 23.45 9.82 8.68
CA ILE A 113 22.80 10.95 9.37
C ILE A 113 23.81 11.85 10.09
N ASN A 114 25.00 11.33 10.40
CA ASN A 114 26.05 12.11 11.04
C ASN A 114 26.69 13.12 10.08
N LYS A 115 26.39 13.07 8.77
CA LYS A 115 26.82 14.09 7.80
C LYS A 115 25.98 15.36 7.86
N TYR A 116 24.78 15.30 8.44
CA TYR A 116 23.88 16.45 8.54
C TYR A 116 23.99 17.09 9.94
N PRO A 117 24.50 18.33 10.06
CA PRO A 117 24.67 19.02 11.34
C PRO A 117 23.40 19.07 12.19
N GLU A 118 22.24 19.22 11.54
CA GLU A 118 20.93 19.31 12.16
C GLU A 118 20.44 17.96 12.70
N CYS A 119 20.84 16.86 12.05
CA CYS A 119 20.53 15.50 12.51
C CYS A 119 21.40 15.09 13.69
N ARG A 120 22.70 15.45 13.69
CA ARG A 120 23.63 15.13 14.80
C ARG A 120 23.11 15.60 16.17
N LYS A 121 22.50 16.79 16.21
CA LYS A 121 21.83 17.31 17.41
C LYS A 121 20.89 16.31 18.08
N TYR A 122 20.17 15.49 17.31
CA TYR A 122 19.19 14.53 17.80
C TYR A 122 19.76 13.11 17.97
N VAL A 123 20.91 12.81 17.36
CA VAL A 123 21.62 11.54 17.50
C VAL A 123 22.43 11.49 18.79
N ASP A 124 22.96 12.64 19.23
CA ASP A 124 23.80 12.79 20.43
C ASP A 124 22.99 13.05 21.73
N MET A 125 21.66 13.06 21.64
CA MET A 125 20.72 13.18 22.77
C MET A 125 20.38 11.82 23.36
#